data_AF-A0A093ZES1-F1
#
_entry.id   AF-A0A093ZES1-F1
#
_cell.length_a   1.000
_cell.length_b   1.000
_cell.length_c   1.000
_cell.angle_alpha   90.00
_cell.angle_beta   90.00
_cell.angle_gamma   90.00
#
_symmetry.space_group_name_H-M   'P 1'
#
loop_
_entity.id
_entity.type
_entity.pdbx_description
1 polymer ?
#
loop_
_entity_poly.entity_id
_entity_poly.type
_entity_poly.pdbx_seq_one_letter_code
_entity_poly.pdbx_strand_id
1 'polypeptide(L)'
;MQLSHFLLAAGAVLSGVAPASAALPKYNQYPTLDDCKNDKNILYHTAPYSGHCYDLMDEAGAYFFNTGGFLNCNGYEGKGCYSEKKHFSPYSGNCYSKDVQSVMCS
;
A
#
# COMPACT_ATOMS: atom_id res chain seq x y z
N MET A 1 -49.67 -22.32 -44.40
CA MET A 1 -48.36 -22.74 -43.83
C MET A 1 -47.38 -21.59 -44.03
N GLN A 2 -46.98 -20.88 -42.98
CA GLN A 2 -45.66 -20.25 -42.90
C GLN A 2 -45.37 -19.91 -41.44
N LEU A 3 -44.46 -20.69 -40.84
CA LEU A 3 -43.80 -20.41 -39.57
C LEU A 3 -42.83 -19.25 -39.76
N SER A 4 -42.74 -18.32 -38.80
CA SER A 4 -41.57 -17.44 -38.67
C SER A 4 -41.34 -17.04 -37.21
N HIS A 5 -40.54 -17.89 -36.58
CA HIS A 5 -39.52 -17.71 -35.55
C HIS A 5 -39.42 -16.38 -34.77
N PHE A 6 -39.49 -16.56 -33.45
CA PHE A 6 -38.96 -15.72 -32.37
C PHE A 6 -37.51 -15.27 -32.58
N LEU A 7 -37.21 -14.01 -32.21
CA LEU A 7 -35.91 -13.62 -31.67
C LEU A 7 -36.11 -12.59 -30.54
N LEU A 8 -36.05 -13.09 -29.30
CA LEU A 8 -35.84 -12.27 -28.09
C LEU A 8 -34.36 -11.87 -28.05
N ALA A 9 -34.05 -10.60 -28.28
CA ALA A 9 -32.71 -10.07 -28.01
C ALA A 9 -32.57 -9.80 -26.51
N ALA A 10 -31.88 -10.70 -25.81
CA ALA A 10 -31.44 -10.46 -24.44
C ALA A 10 -30.30 -9.44 -24.46
N GLY A 11 -30.58 -8.21 -24.03
CA GLY A 11 -29.56 -7.18 -23.83
C GLY A 11 -28.67 -7.54 -22.64
N ALA A 12 -27.42 -7.92 -22.91
CA ALA A 12 -26.41 -8.11 -21.89
C ALA A 12 -26.00 -6.74 -21.32
N VAL A 13 -26.33 -6.51 -20.05
CA VAL A 13 -25.84 -5.35 -19.28
C VAL A 13 -24.39 -5.63 -18.92
N LEU A 14 -23.45 -5.08 -19.69
CA LEU A 14 -22.04 -5.08 -19.35
C LEU A 14 -21.85 -4.06 -18.20
N SER A 15 -21.99 -4.52 -16.97
CA SER A 15 -21.52 -3.79 -15.79
C SER A 15 -20.00 -3.69 -15.89
N GLY A 16 -19.54 -2.56 -16.45
CA GLY A 16 -18.13 -2.21 -16.50
C GLY A 16 -17.59 -2.06 -15.08
N VAL A 17 -17.01 -3.13 -14.55
CA VAL A 17 -16.08 -3.03 -13.42
C VAL A 17 -14.86 -2.29 -13.93
N ALA A 18 -14.81 -0.98 -13.69
CA ALA A 18 -13.58 -0.23 -13.86
C ALA A 18 -12.53 -0.86 -12.92
N PRO A 19 -11.36 -1.27 -13.41
CA PRO A 19 -10.31 -1.75 -12.53
C PRO A 19 -10.01 -0.62 -11.54
N ALA A 20 -10.05 -0.93 -10.24
CA ALA A 20 -9.60 0.02 -9.22
C ALA A 20 -8.16 0.40 -9.58
N SER A 21 -7.94 1.65 -9.97
CA SER A 21 -6.59 2.15 -10.20
C SER A 21 -5.78 1.89 -8.95
N ALA A 22 -4.71 1.09 -9.04
CA ALA A 22 -3.86 0.82 -7.90
C ALA A 22 -3.41 2.16 -7.29
N ALA A 23 -3.67 2.35 -5.99
CA ALA A 23 -3.27 3.57 -5.30
C ALA A 23 -1.75 3.71 -5.40
N LEU A 24 -1.27 4.90 -5.78
CA LEU A 24 0.16 5.13 -5.97
C LEU A 24 0.94 4.78 -4.69
N PRO A 25 2.12 4.17 -4.81
CA PRO A 25 2.96 3.91 -3.66
C PRO A 25 3.23 5.20 -2.89
N LYS A 26 3.17 5.14 -1.56
CA LYS A 26 3.43 6.29 -0.68
C LYS A 26 4.12 5.80 0.58
N TYR A 27 5.17 6.49 1.02
CA TYR A 27 5.86 6.21 2.27
C TYR A 27 6.13 7.51 3.00
N ASN A 28 5.61 7.61 4.22
CA ASN A 28 5.74 8.79 5.06
C ASN A 28 6.20 8.40 6.46
N GLN A 29 6.94 9.28 7.12
CA GLN A 29 7.30 9.13 8.53
C GLN A 29 6.77 10.31 9.34
N TYR A 30 6.41 10.04 10.58
CA TYR A 30 5.69 10.97 11.45
C TYR A 30 6.24 10.93 12.88
N PRO A 31 6.16 12.03 13.65
CA PRO A 31 6.59 12.05 15.05
C PRO A 31 5.75 11.11 15.93
N THR A 32 4.44 10.98 15.64
CA THR A 32 3.53 10.13 16.41
C THR A 32 2.57 9.33 15.52
N LEU A 33 1.92 8.31 16.09
CA LEU A 33 0.87 7.56 15.40
C LEU A 33 -0.37 8.42 15.09
N ASP A 34 -0.68 9.39 15.94
CA ASP A 34 -1.78 10.33 15.68
C ASP A 34 -1.45 11.24 14.49
N ASP A 35 -0.22 11.73 14.40
CA ASP A 35 0.26 12.49 13.24
C ASP A 35 0.10 11.69 11.94
N CYS A 36 0.44 10.39 11.98
CA CYS A 36 0.26 9.50 10.83
C CYS A 36 -1.21 9.34 10.43
N LYS A 37 -2.09 9.03 11.41
CA LYS A 37 -3.52 8.79 11.14
C LYS A 37 -4.24 10.02 10.59
N ASN A 38 -3.73 11.22 10.91
CA ASN A 38 -4.28 12.49 10.45
C ASN A 38 -3.45 13.15 9.33
N ASP A 39 -2.42 12.47 8.80
CA ASP A 39 -1.46 12.94 7.78
C ASP A 39 -0.93 14.37 8.03
N LYS A 40 -0.45 14.64 9.25
CA LYS A 40 0.10 15.95 9.67
C LYS A 40 1.54 15.84 10.16
N ASN A 41 2.28 16.96 10.21
CA ASN A 41 3.64 17.02 10.76
C ASN A 41 4.63 16.00 10.15
N ILE A 42 4.55 15.78 8.83
CA ILE A 42 5.35 14.78 8.13
C ILE A 42 6.85 15.10 8.26
N LEU A 43 7.64 14.14 8.74
CA LEU A 43 9.10 14.23 8.84
C LEU A 43 9.79 13.88 7.52
N TYR A 44 9.24 12.89 6.82
CA TYR A 44 9.76 12.38 5.56
C TYR A 44 8.62 11.93 4.67
N HIS A 45 8.73 12.19 3.37
CA HIS A 45 7.75 11.80 2.36
C HIS A 45 8.46 11.37 1.08
N THR A 46 8.09 10.20 0.56
CA THR A 46 8.54 9.74 -0.75
C THR A 46 7.53 8.78 -1.39
N ALA A 47 7.66 8.58 -2.70
CA ALA A 47 7.05 7.45 -3.40
C ALA A 47 8.05 6.27 -3.36
N PRO A 48 7.76 5.18 -2.62
CA PRO A 48 8.70 4.09 -2.47
C PRO A 48 8.82 3.26 -3.77
N TYR A 49 10.05 2.88 -4.09
CA TYR A 49 10.40 1.93 -5.14
C TYR A 49 10.57 0.50 -4.62
N SER A 50 10.19 -0.49 -5.43
CA SER A 50 10.36 -1.92 -5.12
C SER A 50 11.83 -2.27 -4.86
N GLY A 51 12.09 -3.05 -3.80
CA GLY A 51 13.41 -3.52 -3.41
C GLY A 51 14.30 -2.46 -2.75
N HIS A 52 13.81 -1.24 -2.51
CA HIS A 52 14.57 -0.20 -1.83
C HIS A 52 14.34 -0.24 -0.31
N CYS A 53 15.43 -0.13 0.45
CA CYS A 53 15.37 -0.06 1.91
C CYS A 53 15.22 1.39 2.38
N TYR A 54 14.23 1.64 3.23
CA TYR A 54 14.00 2.95 3.85
C TYR A 54 14.23 2.87 5.35
N ASP A 55 15.23 3.62 5.83
CA ASP A 55 15.50 3.77 7.26
C ASP A 55 14.50 4.76 7.91
N LEU A 56 13.97 4.38 9.07
CA LEU A 56 13.05 5.23 9.85
C LEU A 56 13.82 6.23 10.71
N MET A 57 13.77 7.52 10.42
CA MET A 57 14.40 8.59 11.19
C MET A 57 14.28 8.38 12.71
N ASP A 58 15.31 8.76 13.47
CA ASP A 58 15.36 8.48 14.90
C ASP A 58 14.22 9.16 15.67
N GLU A 59 13.81 10.34 15.20
CA GLU A 59 12.70 11.14 15.72
C GLU A 59 11.31 10.65 15.28
N ALA A 60 11.22 9.71 14.34
CA ALA A 60 9.94 9.16 13.92
C ALA A 60 9.36 8.25 15.01
N GLY A 61 8.09 8.45 15.37
CA GLY A 61 7.32 7.55 16.23
C GLY A 61 6.31 6.69 15.46
N ALA A 62 6.06 7.01 14.19
CA ALA A 62 5.21 6.23 13.30
C ALA A 62 5.59 6.41 11.84
N TYR A 63 5.05 5.54 10.99
CA TYR A 63 5.20 5.59 9.55
C TYR A 63 3.95 5.07 8.85
N PHE A 64 3.65 5.66 7.71
CA PHE A 64 2.67 5.17 6.76
C PHE A 64 3.41 4.54 5.60
N PHE A 65 2.92 3.43 5.10
CA PHE A 65 3.28 3.00 3.76
C PHE A 65 2.06 2.44 3.03
N ASN A 66 1.99 2.74 1.74
CA ASN A 66 1.12 2.14 0.73
C ASN A 66 2.03 1.46 -0.28
N THR A 67 1.86 0.16 -0.45
CA THR A 67 2.72 -0.64 -1.32
C THR A 67 2.37 -0.51 -2.80
N GLY A 68 1.17 0.01 -3.12
CA GLY A 68 0.70 0.17 -4.50
C GLY A 68 0.76 -1.10 -5.36
N GLY A 69 0.86 -2.28 -4.74
CA GLY A 69 1.03 -3.55 -5.46
C GLY A 69 2.24 -4.38 -5.06
N PHE A 70 3.18 -3.87 -4.26
CA PHE A 70 4.28 -4.70 -3.78
C PHE A 70 3.75 -5.83 -2.89
N LEU A 71 4.22 -7.04 -3.16
CA LEU A 71 3.68 -8.28 -2.62
C LEU A 71 4.42 -8.69 -1.34
N ASN A 72 5.68 -8.28 -1.20
CA ASN A 72 6.49 -8.61 -0.03
C ASN A 72 6.93 -7.33 0.66
N CYS A 73 6.47 -7.11 1.88
CA CYS A 73 6.89 -5.97 2.69
C CYS A 73 7.37 -6.45 4.04
N ASN A 74 8.57 -6.02 4.40
CA ASN A 74 9.29 -6.46 5.58
C ASN A 74 9.71 -5.28 6.42
N GLY A 75 9.65 -5.46 7.73
CA GLY A 75 10.21 -4.54 8.71
C GLY A 75 11.37 -5.20 9.43
N TYR A 76 12.40 -4.41 9.74
CA TYR A 76 13.69 -4.91 10.20
C TYR A 76 14.08 -4.30 11.54
N GLU A 77 14.82 -5.06 12.36
CA GLU A 77 15.34 -4.56 13.63
C GLU A 77 16.49 -3.57 13.45
N GLY A 78 17.25 -3.70 12.36
CA GLY A 78 18.37 -2.83 12.04
C GLY A 78 18.05 -1.79 10.97
N LYS A 79 18.90 -0.75 10.92
CA LYS A 79 19.05 0.12 9.74
C LYS A 79 19.62 -0.67 8.57
N GLY A 80 19.34 -0.23 7.34
CA GLY A 80 19.82 -0.91 6.13
C GLY A 80 19.16 -2.26 5.85
N CYS A 81 17.99 -2.51 6.44
CA CYS A 81 17.18 -3.72 6.22
C CYS A 81 17.91 -5.03 6.55
N TYR A 82 18.66 -5.03 7.65
CA TYR A 82 19.24 -6.24 8.26
C TYR A 82 18.38 -6.77 9.40
N SER A 83 18.41 -8.09 9.61
CA SER A 83 17.67 -8.80 10.67
C SER A 83 16.16 -8.55 10.58
N GLU A 84 15.50 -9.29 9.68
CA GLU A 84 14.05 -9.20 9.50
C GLU A 84 13.33 -9.46 10.82
N LYS A 85 12.38 -8.58 11.14
CA LYS A 85 11.59 -8.63 12.36
C LYS A 85 10.17 -9.12 12.12
N LYS A 86 9.55 -8.63 11.04
CA LYS A 86 8.15 -8.92 10.74
C LYS A 86 7.82 -8.71 9.27
N HIS A 87 6.81 -9.45 8.82
CA HIS A 87 6.14 -9.25 7.55
C HIS A 87 4.89 -8.39 7.72
N PHE A 88 4.61 -7.57 6.70
CA PHE A 88 3.35 -6.83 6.60
C PHE A 88 2.43 -7.47 5.56
N SER A 89 1.13 -7.30 5.75
CA SER A 89 0.16 -7.71 4.74
C SER A 89 0.40 -6.96 3.42
N PRO A 90 0.29 -7.65 2.27
CA PRO A 90 0.31 -7.02 0.96
C PRO A 90 -0.72 -5.90 0.86
N TYR A 91 -0.45 -4.89 0.04
CA TYR A 91 -1.36 -3.75 -0.20
C TYR A 91 -1.76 -2.99 1.06
N SER A 92 -0.95 -3.04 2.12
CA SER A 92 -1.21 -2.23 3.30
C SER A 92 -1.06 -0.76 2.94
N GLY A 93 -2.12 0.01 3.11
CA GLY A 93 -2.14 1.47 3.16
C GLY A 93 -2.46 1.90 4.58
N ASN A 94 -1.56 1.60 5.52
CA ASN A 94 -1.84 1.71 6.96
C ASN A 94 -0.75 2.52 7.67
N CYS A 95 -1.14 3.09 8.81
CA CYS A 95 -0.24 3.68 9.78
C CYS A 95 0.23 2.64 10.79
N TYR A 96 1.54 2.61 11.03
CA TYR A 96 2.19 1.73 11.99
C TYR A 96 3.00 2.56 12.99
N SER A 97 2.93 2.22 14.27
CA SER A 97 3.88 2.73 15.26
C SER A 97 5.29 2.26 14.90
N LYS A 98 6.31 3.07 15.20
CA LYS A 98 7.71 2.66 15.01
C LYS A 98 8.06 1.55 16.00
N ASP A 99 8.07 0.33 15.50
CA ASP A 99 8.53 -0.88 16.19
C ASP A 99 9.65 -1.60 15.40
N VAL A 100 10.11 -1.00 14.31
CA VAL A 100 11.19 -1.42 13.40
C VAL A 100 12.10 -0.23 13.11
N GLN A 101 13.30 -0.48 12.58
CA GLN A 101 14.29 0.57 12.25
C GLN A 101 14.39 0.87 10.76
N SER A 102 13.97 -0.06 9.91
CA SER A 102 13.87 0.11 8.47
C SER A 102 12.77 -0.76 7.87
N VAL A 103 12.34 -0.42 6.66
CA VAL A 103 11.34 -1.16 5.87
C VAL A 103 11.76 -1.30 4.42
N MET A 104 11.41 -2.44 3.81
CA MET A 104 11.57 -2.68 2.38
C MET A 104 10.33 -3.38 1.85
N CYS A 105 9.86 -2.93 0.68
CA CYS A 105 8.77 -3.56 -0.04
C CYS A 105 9.21 -3.92 -1.46
N SER A 106 8.82 -5.08 -1.97
CA SER A 106 9.10 -5.53 -3.35
C SER A 106 7.90 -6.15 -4.05
#